data_AF-A0A2N1PY20-F1
#
_entry.id   AF-A0A2N1PY20-F1
#
_cell.length_a   1.000
_cell.length_b   1.000
_cell.length_c   1.000
_cell.angle_alpha   90.00
_cell.angle_beta   90.00
_cell.angle_gamma   90.00
#
_symmetry.space_group_name_H-M   'P 1'
#
loop_
_entity.id
_entity.type
_entity.pdbx_description
1 polymer ?
#
loop_
_entity_poly.entity_id
_entity_poly.type
_entity_poly.pdbx_seq_one_letter_code
_entity_poly.pdbx_strand_id
1 'polypeptide(L)'
;MHIFISIGPINLDLSTLISFILGISFGFFLMLLIYLYSVLKSLDKGLKFRKADEEDIDEEEIKMLILDAQSLFKNKSERDRIGFFKYLLDINRELSVDIASKFYPNSRYPYLELTIDETLKLNHYITDRVEEMLSGKILGLTRGMTLSKIVEMNNTRVKIENNPFVKTAKKFNKVTQVAVATMNAVNPVYWIRKGTTALVLPMIMVKIGMSIIAITGEETYKIYSKKMFNEEKTIDTGIDELYQDI
;
A
#
# COMPACT_ATOMS: atom_id res chain seq x y z
N MET A 1 -12.87 -63.91 -37.71
CA MET A 1 -13.94 -62.89 -37.72
C MET A 1 -13.31 -61.57 -37.28
N HIS A 2 -13.28 -60.47 -38.03
CA HIS A 2 -13.74 -60.14 -39.38
C HIS A 2 -12.62 -59.31 -40.03
N ILE A 3 -12.01 -59.84 -41.10
CA ILE A 3 -11.12 -59.04 -41.97
C ILE A 3 -12.08 -58.25 -42.87
N PHE A 4 -12.01 -56.92 -42.82
CA PHE A 4 -12.95 -56.09 -43.57
C PHE A 4 -12.50 -55.90 -45.02
N ILE A 5 -11.20 -55.63 -45.28
CA ILE A 5 -10.62 -55.48 -46.63
C ILE A 5 -9.13 -55.85 -46.59
N SER A 6 -8.62 -56.54 -47.61
CA SER A 6 -7.18 -56.82 -47.80
C SER A 6 -6.74 -56.30 -49.16
N ILE A 7 -5.67 -55.49 -49.20
CA ILE A 7 -5.09 -54.95 -50.43
C ILE A 7 -3.59 -55.25 -50.40
N GLY A 8 -3.14 -56.20 -51.22
CA GLY A 8 -1.74 -56.65 -51.24
C GLY A 8 -1.32 -57.26 -49.90
N PRO A 9 -0.14 -56.91 -49.33
CA PRO A 9 0.31 -57.43 -48.03
C PRO A 9 -0.37 -56.76 -46.82
N ILE A 10 -1.27 -55.80 -47.03
CA ILE A 10 -1.89 -55.00 -45.95
C ILE A 10 -3.26 -55.57 -45.62
N ASN A 11 -3.43 -56.05 -44.39
CA ASN A 11 -4.70 -56.52 -43.86
C ASN A 11 -5.30 -55.43 -42.96
N LEU A 12 -6.42 -54.84 -43.38
CA LEU A 12 -7.13 -53.84 -42.58
C LEU A 12 -8.09 -54.56 -41.63
N ASP A 13 -7.63 -54.74 -40.40
CA ASP A 13 -8.43 -55.20 -39.27
C ASP A 13 -8.77 -54.05 -38.32
N LEU A 14 -9.71 -54.30 -37.40
CA LEU A 14 -10.15 -53.31 -36.43
C LEU A 14 -8.98 -52.81 -35.55
N SER A 15 -8.00 -53.67 -35.28
CA SER A 15 -6.80 -53.32 -34.51
C SER A 15 -5.93 -52.29 -35.23
N THR A 16 -5.74 -52.45 -36.55
CA THR A 16 -5.00 -51.50 -37.39
C THR A 16 -5.71 -50.15 -37.45
N LEU A 17 -7.04 -50.14 -37.56
CA LEU A 17 -7.81 -48.89 -37.56
C LEU A 17 -7.72 -48.15 -36.22
N ILE A 18 -7.84 -48.87 -35.10
CA ILE A 18 -7.70 -48.29 -33.76
C ILE A 18 -6.29 -47.72 -33.56
N SER A 19 -5.26 -48.47 -33.96
CA SER A 19 -3.87 -48.03 -33.85
C SER A 19 -3.59 -46.78 -34.69
N PHE A 20 -4.19 -46.69 -35.88
CA PHE A 20 -4.10 -45.50 -36.74
C PHE A 20 -4.76 -44.27 -36.11
N ILE A 21 -5.98 -44.40 -35.57
CA ILE A 21 -6.68 -43.30 -34.90
C ILE A 21 -5.93 -42.85 -33.64
N LEU A 22 -5.41 -43.80 -32.86
CA LEU A 22 -4.58 -43.50 -31.69
C LEU A 22 -3.29 -42.78 -32.08
N GLY A 23 -2.63 -43.19 -33.17
CA GLY A 23 -1.46 -42.50 -33.70
C GLY A 23 -1.75 -41.06 -34.13
N ILE A 24 -2.86 -40.84 -34.83
CA ILE A 24 -3.32 -39.49 -35.19
C ILE A 24 -3.62 -38.66 -33.94
N SER A 25 -4.37 -39.21 -32.98
CA SER A 25 -4.72 -38.54 -31.73
C SER A 25 -3.48 -38.16 -30.93
N PHE A 26 -2.50 -39.06 -30.85
CA PHE A 26 -1.23 -38.80 -30.20
C PHE A 26 -0.42 -37.71 -30.91
N GLY A 27 -0.42 -37.69 -32.25
CA GLY A 27 0.20 -36.63 -33.05
C GLY A 27 -0.42 -35.25 -32.77
N PHE A 28 -1.75 -35.17 -32.75
CA PHE A 28 -2.46 -33.93 -32.37
C PHE A 28 -2.19 -33.52 -30.93
N PHE A 29 -2.15 -34.48 -30.01
CA PHE A 29 -1.82 -34.22 -28.61
C PHE A 29 -0.40 -33.66 -28.46
N LEU A 30 0.57 -34.23 -29.17
CA LEU A 30 1.96 -33.78 -29.13
C LEU A 30 2.11 -32.38 -29.76
N MET A 31 1.41 -32.10 -30.86
CA MET A 31 1.34 -30.75 -31.44
C MET A 31 0.71 -29.74 -30.48
N LEU A 32 -0.35 -30.12 -29.75
CA LEU A 32 -0.99 -29.28 -28.74
C LEU A 32 0.00 -28.94 -27.61
N LEU A 33 0.78 -29.93 -27.13
CA LEU A 33 1.80 -29.70 -26.10
C LEU A 33 2.90 -28.73 -26.58
N ILE A 34 3.38 -28.89 -27.83
CA ILE A 34 4.38 -27.98 -28.41
C ILE A 34 3.82 -26.56 -28.55
N TYR A 35 2.57 -26.43 -28.99
CA TYR A 35 1.88 -25.15 -29.07
C TYR A 35 1.77 -24.49 -27.69
N LEU A 36 1.28 -25.23 -26.68
CA LEU A 36 1.17 -24.73 -25.30
C LEU A 36 2.53 -24.29 -24.75
N TYR A 37 3.58 -25.10 -24.93
CA TYR A 37 4.94 -24.72 -24.53
C TYR A 37 5.39 -23.42 -25.19
N SER A 38 5.17 -23.27 -26.50
CA SER A 38 5.55 -22.06 -27.24
C SER A 38 4.78 -20.82 -26.76
N VAL A 39 3.48 -20.97 -26.46
CA VAL A 39 2.66 -19.90 -25.89
C VAL A 39 3.16 -19.52 -24.51
N LEU A 40 3.36 -20.49 -23.61
CA LEU A 40 3.85 -20.23 -22.25
C LEU A 40 5.24 -19.57 -22.26
N LYS A 41 6.15 -20.04 -23.12
CA LYS A 41 7.47 -19.42 -23.31
C LYS A 41 7.37 -18.01 -23.90
N SER A 42 6.37 -17.74 -24.74
CA SER A 42 6.14 -16.39 -25.28
C SER A 42 5.58 -15.40 -24.24
N LEU A 43 4.92 -15.93 -23.20
CA LEU A 43 4.44 -15.17 -22.05
C LEU A 43 5.56 -14.87 -21.05
N ASP A 44 6.56 -15.77 -20.92
CA ASP A 44 7.79 -15.58 -20.15
C ASP A 44 8.81 -14.66 -20.88
N LYS A 45 8.36 -13.46 -21.21
CA LYS A 45 9.23 -12.37 -21.66
C LYS A 45 9.30 -11.40 -20.49
N GLY A 46 10.42 -11.43 -19.76
CA GLY A 46 10.65 -10.63 -18.55
C GLY A 46 10.31 -9.14 -18.70
N LEU A 47 10.11 -8.48 -17.55
CA LEU A 47 9.76 -7.07 -17.33
C LEU A 47 9.58 -6.25 -18.63
N LYS A 48 8.36 -6.26 -19.19
CA LYS A 48 8.02 -5.43 -20.35
C LYS A 48 7.61 -4.05 -19.87
N PHE A 49 8.54 -3.10 -19.94
CA PHE A 49 8.26 -1.70 -19.61
C PHE A 49 7.55 -1.00 -20.75
N ARG A 50 6.49 -0.24 -20.43
CA ARG A 50 5.87 0.68 -21.37
C ARG A 50 6.49 2.07 -21.20
N LYS A 51 6.71 2.78 -22.30
CA LYS A 51 7.09 4.20 -22.26
C LYS A 51 5.92 5.04 -21.72
N ALA A 52 6.24 6.13 -21.04
CA ALA A 52 5.25 7.13 -20.64
C ALA A 52 4.78 7.93 -21.86
N ASP A 53 3.56 8.49 -21.80
CA ASP A 53 3.04 9.32 -22.90
C ASP A 53 3.69 10.71 -22.87
N GLU A 54 3.93 11.24 -21.67
CA GLU A 54 4.71 12.47 -21.43
C GLU A 54 5.90 12.16 -20.52
N GLU A 55 7.12 12.47 -20.97
CA GLU A 55 8.36 12.17 -20.23
C GLU A 55 8.90 13.38 -19.44
N ASP A 56 8.45 14.61 -19.76
CA ASP A 56 8.98 15.87 -19.21
C ASP A 56 7.93 16.61 -18.38
N ILE A 57 7.62 16.05 -17.21
CA ILE A 57 6.77 16.69 -16.20
C ILE A 57 7.65 17.44 -15.19
N ASP A 58 7.27 18.68 -14.88
CA ASP A 58 7.95 19.54 -13.91
C ASP A 58 7.96 18.91 -12.51
N GLU A 59 9.16 18.70 -11.97
CA GLU A 59 9.37 18.15 -10.63
C GLU A 59 8.73 19.04 -9.54
N GLU A 60 8.69 20.36 -9.77
CA GLU A 60 8.10 21.30 -8.81
C GLU A 60 6.58 21.19 -8.76
N GLU A 61 5.93 20.88 -9.89
CA GLU A 61 4.48 20.64 -9.92
C GLU A 61 4.10 19.43 -9.06
N ILE A 62 4.88 18.35 -9.15
CA ILE A 62 4.67 17.14 -8.36
C ILE A 62 4.88 17.41 -6.87
N LYS A 63 5.90 18.20 -6.54
CA LYS A 63 6.15 18.62 -5.17
C LYS A 63 4.97 19.41 -4.60
N MET A 64 4.37 20.29 -5.40
CA MET A 64 3.17 21.03 -5.01
C MET A 64 1.99 20.10 -4.74
N LEU A 65 1.75 19.08 -5.59
CA LEU A 65 0.70 18.08 -5.35
C LEU A 65 0.90 17.34 -4.02
N ILE A 66 2.14 16.98 -3.70
CA ILE A 66 2.49 16.32 -2.43
C ILE A 66 2.22 17.25 -1.25
N LEU A 67 2.65 18.51 -1.32
CA LEU A 67 2.44 19.49 -0.25
C LEU A 67 0.96 19.80 -0.03
N ASP A 68 0.17 19.88 -1.10
CA ASP A 68 -1.27 20.07 -1.03
C ASP A 68 -1.95 18.87 -0.38
N ALA A 69 -1.59 17.65 -0.77
CA ALA A 69 -2.07 16.42 -0.14
C ALA A 69 -1.73 16.36 1.37
N GLN A 70 -0.52 16.76 1.75
CA GLN A 70 -0.14 16.87 3.16
C GLN A 70 -0.96 17.94 3.90
N SER A 71 -1.22 19.08 3.26
CA SER A 71 -2.04 20.17 3.82
C SER A 71 -3.49 19.73 4.06
N LEU A 72 -4.08 19.01 3.10
CA LEU A 72 -5.40 18.38 3.25
C LEU A 72 -5.39 17.42 4.44
N PHE A 73 -4.38 16.55 4.51
CA PHE A 73 -4.27 15.60 5.61
C PHE A 73 -4.09 16.27 6.97
N LYS A 74 -3.42 17.45 7.05
CA LYS A 74 -3.27 18.25 8.28
C LYS A 74 -4.60 18.76 8.84
N ASN A 75 -5.69 18.80 8.06
CA ASN A 75 -6.99 19.20 8.56
C ASN A 75 -7.57 18.19 9.57
N LYS A 76 -7.60 18.60 10.85
CA LYS A 76 -8.10 17.74 11.94
C LYS A 76 -9.59 17.44 11.83
N SER A 77 -10.41 18.41 11.39
CA SER A 77 -11.86 18.23 11.30
C SER A 77 -12.21 17.11 10.32
N GLU A 78 -11.52 17.06 9.17
CA GLU A 78 -11.71 16.03 8.16
C GLU A 78 -11.21 14.65 8.63
N ARG A 79 -10.05 14.60 9.28
CA ARG A 79 -9.54 13.36 9.91
C ARG A 79 -10.52 12.78 10.93
N ASP A 80 -11.12 13.62 11.76
CA ASP A 80 -12.08 13.19 12.78
C ASP A 80 -13.41 12.75 12.16
N ARG A 81 -13.84 13.40 11.07
CA ARG A 81 -15.09 13.11 10.35
C ARG A 81 -15.04 11.79 9.56
N ILE A 82 -13.98 11.59 8.78
CA ILE A 82 -13.82 10.46 7.86
C ILE A 82 -13.17 9.25 8.57
N GLY A 83 -12.31 9.54 9.55
CA GLY A 83 -11.47 8.57 10.23
C GLY A 83 -10.03 8.61 9.71
N PHE A 84 -9.07 8.65 10.62
CA PHE A 84 -7.64 8.86 10.34
C PHE A 84 -7.10 7.99 9.19
N PHE A 85 -7.26 6.67 9.30
CA PHE A 85 -6.70 5.72 8.31
C PHE A 85 -7.41 5.79 6.96
N LYS A 86 -8.73 5.94 6.98
CA LYS A 86 -9.53 6.03 5.76
C LYS A 86 -9.15 7.30 4.98
N TYR A 87 -9.08 8.43 5.68
CA TYR A 87 -8.71 9.69 5.05
C TYR A 87 -7.28 9.69 4.49
N LEU A 88 -6.33 9.07 5.21
CA LEU A 88 -4.97 8.89 4.71
C LEU A 88 -4.94 8.06 3.41
N LEU A 89 -5.71 6.97 3.36
CA LEU A 89 -5.79 6.11 2.17
C LEU A 89 -6.45 6.82 0.99
N ASP A 90 -7.53 7.57 1.25
CA ASP A 90 -8.24 8.34 0.24
C ASP A 90 -7.31 9.41 -0.38
N ILE A 91 -6.58 10.18 0.44
CA ILE A 91 -5.59 11.18 -0.04
C ILE A 91 -4.47 10.54 -0.84
N ASN A 92 -3.88 9.43 -0.38
CA ASN A 92 -2.81 8.76 -1.12
C ASN A 92 -3.29 8.25 -2.48
N ARG A 93 -4.53 7.75 -2.54
CA ARG A 93 -5.14 7.31 -3.79
C ARG A 93 -5.38 8.47 -4.74
N GLU A 94 -5.93 9.57 -4.26
CA GLU A 94 -6.15 10.79 -5.05
C GLU A 94 -4.82 11.34 -5.57
N LEU A 95 -3.81 11.51 -4.71
CA LEU A 95 -2.47 11.93 -5.08
C LEU A 95 -1.87 11.03 -6.17
N SER A 96 -2.01 9.70 -6.03
CA SER A 96 -1.50 8.76 -7.02
C SER A 96 -2.19 8.92 -8.38
N VAL A 97 -3.50 9.18 -8.38
CA VAL A 97 -4.28 9.43 -9.60
C VAL A 97 -3.87 10.76 -10.24
N ASP A 98 -3.70 11.81 -9.45
CA ASP A 98 -3.32 13.14 -9.93
C ASP A 98 -1.94 13.11 -10.59
N ILE A 99 -0.95 12.48 -9.93
CA ILE A 99 0.39 12.27 -10.48
C ILE A 99 0.30 11.43 -11.77
N ALA A 100 -0.40 10.29 -11.73
CA ALA A 100 -0.52 9.43 -12.90
C ALA A 100 -1.16 10.13 -14.11
N SER A 101 -2.12 11.02 -13.86
CA SER A 101 -2.81 11.80 -14.89
C SER A 101 -1.91 12.80 -15.59
N LYS A 102 -0.81 13.23 -14.95
CA LYS A 102 0.22 14.05 -15.60
C LYS A 102 1.00 13.27 -16.66
N PHE A 103 1.34 12.02 -16.37
CA PHE A 103 2.11 11.18 -17.29
C PHE A 103 1.27 10.51 -18.38
N TYR A 104 -0.04 10.35 -18.14
CA TYR A 104 -0.98 9.69 -19.07
C TYR A 104 -2.30 10.49 -19.19
N PRO A 105 -2.27 11.74 -19.67
CA PRO A 105 -3.45 12.63 -19.69
C PRO A 105 -4.56 12.14 -20.62
N ASN A 106 -4.22 11.35 -21.64
CA ASN A 106 -5.18 10.81 -22.61
C ASN A 106 -5.79 9.47 -22.16
N SER A 107 -5.31 8.90 -21.05
CA SER A 107 -5.87 7.65 -20.53
C SER A 107 -7.18 7.89 -19.78
N ARG A 108 -8.15 6.99 -19.98
CA ARG A 108 -9.37 6.95 -19.17
C ARG A 108 -9.10 6.55 -17.71
N TYR A 109 -8.02 5.80 -17.49
CA TYR A 109 -7.63 5.30 -16.17
C TYR A 109 -6.11 5.45 -15.97
N PRO A 110 -5.58 6.67 -15.78
CA PRO A 110 -4.13 6.92 -15.71
C PRO A 110 -3.42 6.10 -14.63
N TYR A 111 -4.07 5.91 -13.49
CA TYR A 111 -3.53 5.12 -12.37
C TYR A 111 -3.40 3.60 -12.67
N LEU A 112 -3.94 3.12 -13.79
CA LEU A 112 -3.85 1.72 -14.25
C LEU A 112 -2.91 1.54 -15.44
N GLU A 113 -2.16 2.57 -15.82
CA GLU A 113 -1.21 2.52 -16.94
C GLU A 113 0.11 1.83 -16.60
N LEU A 114 0.33 1.48 -15.32
CA LEU A 114 1.44 0.65 -14.89
C LEU A 114 1.17 -0.82 -15.23
N THR A 115 2.22 -1.50 -15.66
CA THR A 115 2.21 -2.97 -15.72
C THR A 115 2.22 -3.58 -14.32
N ILE A 116 1.83 -4.86 -14.22
CA ILE A 116 1.83 -5.60 -12.93
C ILE A 116 3.21 -5.52 -12.27
N ASP A 117 4.28 -5.68 -13.05
CA ASP A 117 5.65 -5.62 -12.52
C ASP A 117 6.03 -4.24 -11.99
N GLU A 118 5.62 -3.17 -12.69
CA GLU A 118 5.85 -1.79 -12.24
C GLU A 118 5.03 -1.47 -10.99
N THR A 119 3.79 -1.97 -10.88
CA THR A 119 2.98 -1.85 -9.66
C THR A 119 3.61 -2.60 -8.49
N LEU A 120 4.15 -3.81 -8.72
CA LEU A 120 4.86 -4.56 -7.68
C LEU A 120 6.10 -3.81 -7.21
N LYS A 121 6.89 -3.25 -8.15
CA LYS A 121 8.05 -2.42 -7.81
C LYS A 121 7.66 -1.16 -7.03
N LEU A 122 6.61 -0.46 -7.44
CA LEU A 122 6.09 0.71 -6.72
C LEU A 122 5.75 0.34 -5.26
N ASN A 123 5.04 -0.76 -5.06
CA ASN A 123 4.70 -1.23 -3.72
C ASN A 123 5.95 -1.58 -2.90
N HIS A 124 6.94 -2.21 -3.51
CA HIS A 124 8.23 -2.50 -2.85
C HIS A 124 8.93 -1.20 -2.43
N TYR A 125 9.10 -0.24 -3.34
CA TYR A 125 9.76 1.03 -3.01
C TYR A 125 9.03 1.82 -1.92
N ILE A 126 7.71 1.88 -1.97
CA ILE A 126 6.92 2.50 -0.90
C ILE A 126 7.14 1.76 0.42
N THR A 127 7.07 0.43 0.42
CA THR A 127 7.20 -0.37 1.65
C THR A 127 8.59 -0.25 2.24
N ASP A 128 9.64 -0.30 1.42
CA ASP A 128 11.03 -0.18 1.84
C ASP A 128 11.30 1.19 2.47
N ARG A 129 10.83 2.27 1.85
CA ARG A 129 10.96 3.62 2.41
C ARG A 129 10.12 3.84 3.66
N VAL A 130 8.93 3.25 3.74
CA VAL A 130 8.13 3.25 4.97
C VAL A 130 8.84 2.49 6.08
N GLU A 131 9.48 1.36 5.78
CA GLU A 131 10.28 0.60 6.74
C GLU A 131 11.49 1.40 7.24
N GLU A 132 12.24 2.04 6.33
CA GLU A 132 13.36 2.91 6.68
C GLU A 132 12.90 4.05 7.59
N MET A 133 11.82 4.73 7.21
CA MET A 133 11.22 5.79 8.01
C MET A 133 10.84 5.29 9.42
N LEU A 134 10.17 4.14 9.52
CA LEU A 134 9.77 3.55 10.79
C LEU A 134 10.94 3.03 11.62
N SER A 135 12.11 2.82 11.02
CA SER A 135 13.33 2.37 11.70
C SER A 135 14.06 3.51 12.43
N GLY A 136 13.63 4.77 12.25
CA GLY A 136 14.14 5.91 12.99
C GLY A 136 13.90 5.81 14.51
N LYS A 137 14.77 6.46 15.31
CA LYS A 137 14.82 6.34 16.79
C LYS A 137 13.47 6.57 17.50
N ILE A 138 12.65 7.48 16.99
CA ILE A 138 11.37 7.86 17.60
C ILE A 138 10.22 6.99 17.09
N LEU A 139 10.20 6.71 15.78
CA LEU A 139 9.13 5.95 15.12
C LEU A 139 9.24 4.44 15.38
N GLY A 140 10.43 3.93 15.69
CA GLY A 140 10.66 2.53 16.07
C GLY A 140 9.87 2.10 17.30
N LEU A 141 9.51 3.04 18.19
CA LEU A 141 8.64 2.78 19.35
C LEU A 141 7.22 2.36 18.95
N THR A 142 6.76 2.76 17.75
CA THR A 142 5.44 2.39 17.23
C THR A 142 5.43 1.06 16.48
N ARG A 143 6.60 0.54 16.07
CA ARG A 143 6.75 -0.69 15.25
C ARG A 143 6.22 -1.95 15.97
N GLY A 144 6.30 -1.98 17.30
CA GLY A 144 5.75 -3.06 18.13
C GLY A 144 4.27 -2.92 18.49
N MET A 145 3.59 -1.85 18.04
CA MET A 145 2.17 -1.62 18.36
C MET A 145 1.25 -2.40 17.41
N THR A 146 0.18 -2.97 17.94
CA THR A 146 -0.87 -3.55 17.11
C THR A 146 -1.69 -2.46 16.44
N LEU A 147 -2.19 -2.73 15.23
CA LEU A 147 -3.09 -1.81 14.52
C LEU A 147 -4.32 -1.44 15.36
N SER A 148 -4.87 -2.38 16.13
CA SER A 148 -5.99 -2.12 17.04
C SER A 148 -5.64 -1.05 18.08
N LYS A 149 -4.43 -1.08 18.63
CA LYS A 149 -3.98 -0.12 19.64
C LYS A 149 -3.83 1.28 19.05
N ILE A 150 -3.37 1.37 17.81
CA ILE A 150 -3.27 2.64 17.08
C ILE A 150 -4.67 3.23 16.82
N VAL A 151 -5.61 2.40 16.37
CA VAL A 151 -7.02 2.81 16.17
C VAL A 151 -7.66 3.26 17.49
N GLU A 152 -7.45 2.51 18.58
CA GLU A 152 -7.96 2.87 19.90
C GLU A 152 -7.40 4.20 20.40
N MET A 153 -6.13 4.48 20.12
CA MET A 153 -5.48 5.74 20.49
C MET A 153 -6.12 6.95 19.80
N ASN A 154 -6.51 6.80 18.53
CA ASN A 154 -7.27 7.83 17.83
C ASN A 154 -8.68 8.03 18.46
N ASN A 155 -9.26 6.97 19.02
CA ASN A 155 -10.61 6.95 19.60
C ASN A 155 -10.65 7.22 21.13
N THR A 156 -9.52 7.53 21.79
CA THR A 156 -9.41 7.54 23.27
C THR A 156 -10.26 8.58 24.01
N ARG A 157 -11.01 9.46 23.31
CA ARG A 157 -12.08 10.24 23.95
C ARG A 157 -13.10 9.33 24.67
N VAL A 158 -13.39 8.14 24.11
CA VAL A 158 -14.50 7.29 24.58
C VAL A 158 -14.19 6.51 25.87
N LYS A 159 -12.91 6.15 26.12
CA LYS A 159 -12.54 5.28 27.26
C LYS A 159 -12.38 6.05 28.59
N ILE A 160 -12.06 7.34 28.57
CA ILE A 160 -11.92 8.14 29.79
C ILE A 160 -13.31 8.51 30.36
N GLU A 161 -14.30 8.77 29.51
CA GLU A 161 -15.65 9.15 29.96
C GLU A 161 -16.52 7.94 30.38
N ASN A 162 -16.25 6.74 29.85
CA ASN A 162 -17.06 5.55 30.11
C ASN A 162 -16.49 4.56 31.13
N ASN A 163 -15.33 4.83 31.73
CA ASN A 163 -14.78 3.95 32.75
C ASN A 163 -15.72 3.92 33.99
N PRO A 164 -16.13 2.73 34.48
CA PRO A 164 -16.93 2.58 35.70
C PRO A 164 -16.37 3.34 36.90
N PHE A 165 -15.04 3.44 37.02
CA PHE A 165 -14.38 4.24 38.07
C PHE A 165 -14.62 5.74 37.92
N VAL A 166 -14.61 6.27 36.70
CA VAL A 166 -14.85 7.70 36.42
C VAL A 166 -16.32 8.05 36.59
N LYS A 167 -17.22 7.15 36.19
CA LYS A 167 -18.67 7.28 36.45
C LYS A 167 -19.01 7.19 37.94
N THR A 168 -18.33 6.33 38.68
CA THR A 168 -18.48 6.19 40.15
C THR A 168 -17.91 7.41 40.88
N ALA A 169 -16.74 7.90 40.47
CA ALA A 169 -16.15 9.13 41.02
C ALA A 169 -16.99 10.38 40.74
N LYS A 170 -17.69 10.46 39.59
CA LYS A 170 -18.68 11.52 39.31
C LYS A 170 -19.95 11.40 40.16
N LYS A 171 -20.32 10.19 40.61
CA LYS A 171 -21.51 9.92 41.43
C LYS A 171 -21.32 10.28 42.91
N PHE A 172 -20.08 10.28 43.42
CA PHE A 172 -19.77 10.61 44.82
C PHE A 172 -19.23 12.04 44.96
N ASN A 173 -20.05 12.89 45.58
CA ASN A 173 -19.91 14.34 45.74
C ASN A 173 -18.57 14.79 46.37
N LYS A 174 -18.03 15.92 45.87
CA LYS A 174 -16.92 16.81 46.33
C LYS A 174 -15.70 16.22 47.07
N VAL A 175 -15.86 15.39 48.10
CA VAL A 175 -14.78 14.84 48.93
C VAL A 175 -13.97 13.77 48.21
N THR A 176 -14.62 12.90 47.42
CA THR A 176 -13.96 11.89 46.58
C THR A 176 -13.26 12.50 45.36
N GLN A 177 -13.81 13.59 44.81
CA GLN A 177 -13.16 14.36 43.75
C GLN A 177 -11.84 14.95 44.24
N VAL A 178 -11.81 15.48 45.46
CA VAL A 178 -10.59 15.99 46.09
C VAL A 178 -9.62 14.84 46.37
N ALA A 179 -10.04 13.74 47.01
CA ALA A 179 -9.13 12.62 47.33
C ALA A 179 -8.50 11.95 46.07
N VAL A 180 -9.27 11.75 45.00
CA VAL A 180 -8.77 11.21 43.73
C VAL A 180 -7.93 12.23 42.97
N ALA A 181 -8.26 13.53 43.06
CA ALA A 181 -7.43 14.59 42.50
C ALA A 181 -6.10 14.71 43.27
N THR A 182 -6.09 14.59 44.60
CA THR A 182 -4.88 14.64 45.42
C THR A 182 -4.00 13.42 45.15
N MET A 183 -4.53 12.19 45.15
CA MET A 183 -3.74 10.99 44.85
C MET A 183 -3.13 10.99 43.43
N ASN A 184 -3.84 11.53 42.43
CA ASN A 184 -3.30 11.65 41.07
C ASN A 184 -2.41 12.89 40.87
N ALA A 185 -2.59 13.96 41.66
CA ALA A 185 -1.77 15.17 41.60
C ALA A 185 -0.33 14.93 42.05
N VAL A 186 -0.12 14.06 43.05
CA VAL A 186 1.22 13.69 43.55
C VAL A 186 1.88 12.51 42.83
N ASN A 187 1.23 11.89 41.85
CA ASN A 187 1.84 10.80 41.07
C ASN A 187 2.53 11.36 39.81
N PRO A 188 3.86 11.57 39.80
CA PRO A 188 4.58 12.10 38.65
C PRO A 188 4.44 11.21 37.41
N VAL A 189 4.30 9.89 37.58
CA VAL A 189 4.07 8.95 36.49
C VAL A 189 2.70 9.18 35.83
N TYR A 190 1.68 9.60 36.59
CA TYR A 190 0.36 9.93 36.02
C TYR A 190 0.41 11.19 35.15
N TRP A 191 1.10 12.25 35.58
CA TRP A 191 1.26 13.47 34.78
C TRP A 191 2.19 13.28 33.59
N ILE A 192 3.29 12.53 33.76
CA ILE A 192 4.17 12.15 32.65
C ILE A 192 3.36 11.34 31.64
N ARG A 193 2.62 10.30 32.06
CA ARG A 193 1.83 9.45 31.16
C ARG A 193 0.66 10.21 30.52
N LYS A 194 0.02 11.14 31.23
CA LYS A 194 -1.10 11.94 30.71
C LYS A 194 -0.65 13.09 29.81
N GLY A 195 0.50 13.70 30.09
CA GLY A 195 1.06 14.81 29.32
C GLY A 195 1.80 14.36 28.06
N THR A 196 2.62 13.31 28.17
CA THR A 196 3.39 12.79 27.02
C THR A 196 2.55 11.97 26.05
N THR A 197 1.69 11.06 26.52
CA THR A 197 0.98 10.15 25.60
C THR A 197 -0.25 10.78 24.94
N ALA A 198 -0.94 11.73 25.59
CA ALA A 198 -2.18 12.30 25.04
C ALA A 198 -1.97 13.40 23.99
N LEU A 199 -0.80 14.07 23.97
CA LEU A 199 -0.51 15.17 23.05
C LEU A 199 0.56 14.81 22.01
N VAL A 200 1.60 14.06 22.39
CA VAL A 200 2.71 13.75 21.48
C VAL A 200 2.33 12.66 20.48
N LEU A 201 1.57 11.64 20.90
CA LEU A 201 1.20 10.52 20.00
C LEU A 201 0.33 10.94 18.81
N PRO A 202 -0.74 11.75 18.97
CA PRO A 202 -1.49 12.24 17.81
C PRO A 202 -0.65 13.09 16.86
N MET A 203 0.29 13.88 17.38
CA MET A 203 1.21 14.69 16.57
C MET A 203 2.17 13.79 15.76
N ILE A 204 2.76 12.78 16.40
CA ILE A 204 3.60 11.77 15.74
C ILE A 204 2.80 11.04 14.67
N MET A 205 1.56 10.61 14.95
CA MET A 205 0.71 9.93 13.98
C MET A 205 0.43 10.81 12.76
N VAL A 206 0.13 12.09 12.95
CA VAL A 206 -0.05 13.03 11.83
C VAL A 206 1.24 13.17 11.03
N LYS A 207 2.40 13.28 11.67
CA LYS A 207 3.71 13.31 10.98
C LYS A 207 3.97 12.03 10.18
N ILE A 208 3.75 10.86 10.76
CA ILE A 208 3.83 9.57 10.05
C ILE A 208 2.92 9.58 8.80
N GLY A 209 1.68 10.03 8.93
CA GLY A 209 0.75 10.10 7.80
C GLY A 209 1.23 11.06 6.70
N MET A 210 1.78 12.22 7.06
CA MET A 210 2.37 13.16 6.09
C MET A 210 3.61 12.58 5.39
N SER A 211 4.45 11.85 6.12
CA SER A 211 5.60 11.16 5.56
C SER A 211 5.19 10.03 4.61
N ILE A 212 4.14 9.27 4.94
CA ILE A 212 3.57 8.26 4.03
C ILE A 212 3.06 8.91 2.74
N ILE A 213 2.39 10.07 2.83
CA ILE A 213 1.93 10.83 1.65
C ILE A 213 3.12 11.28 0.80
N ALA A 214 4.18 11.82 1.42
CA ALA A 214 5.39 12.22 0.70
C ALA A 214 6.04 11.04 -0.02
N ILE A 215 6.30 9.95 0.70
CA ILE A 215 6.90 8.73 0.14
C ILE A 215 6.05 8.19 -1.03
N THR A 216 4.74 8.08 -0.84
CA THR A 216 3.84 7.57 -1.88
C THR A 216 3.86 8.47 -3.11
N GLY A 217 3.79 9.79 -2.94
CA GLY A 217 3.86 10.74 -4.05
C GLY A 217 5.18 10.68 -4.80
N GLU A 218 6.30 10.69 -4.07
CA GLU A 218 7.63 10.58 -4.66
C GLU A 218 7.81 9.29 -5.45
N GLU A 219 7.50 8.13 -4.85
CA GLU A 219 7.68 6.84 -5.50
C GLU A 219 6.72 6.65 -6.69
N THR A 220 5.50 7.20 -6.59
CA THR A 220 4.57 7.24 -7.73
C THR A 220 5.15 8.05 -8.87
N TYR A 221 5.60 9.28 -8.62
CA TYR A 221 6.24 10.12 -9.63
C TYR A 221 7.41 9.41 -10.31
N LYS A 222 8.29 8.84 -9.51
CA LYS A 222 9.48 8.10 -9.89
C LYS A 222 9.19 6.89 -10.80
N ILE A 223 8.14 6.13 -10.49
CA ILE A 223 7.72 4.98 -11.32
C ILE A 223 6.99 5.42 -12.59
N TYR A 224 6.17 6.45 -12.51
CA TYR A 224 5.41 6.95 -13.66
C TYR A 224 6.30 7.69 -14.68
N SER A 225 7.27 8.48 -14.20
CA SER A 225 8.30 9.14 -15.01
C SER A 225 9.33 8.19 -15.60
N LYS A 226 9.34 6.92 -15.19
CA LYS A 226 10.35 5.91 -15.56
C LYS A 226 11.79 6.30 -15.18
N LYS A 227 12.00 7.36 -14.39
CA LYS A 227 13.32 7.88 -13.99
C LYS A 227 14.05 6.97 -12.99
N MET A 228 13.33 6.15 -12.22
CA MET A 228 13.89 5.16 -11.26
C MET A 228 14.76 4.06 -11.88
N PHE A 229 14.81 3.99 -13.20
CA PHE A 229 15.61 2.99 -13.90
C PHE A 229 16.97 3.53 -14.37
N ASN A 230 17.26 4.83 -14.16
CA ASN A 230 18.54 5.45 -14.54
C ASN A 230 19.29 6.17 -13.40
N GLU A 231 18.63 6.80 -12.42
CA GLU A 231 19.33 7.45 -11.29
C GLU A 231 18.46 7.48 -10.02
N GLU A 232 19.06 7.15 -8.87
CA GLU A 232 18.47 7.36 -7.53
C GLU A 232 18.43 8.86 -7.22
N LYS A 233 17.44 9.58 -7.74
CA LYS A 233 17.15 10.94 -7.29
C LYS A 233 16.10 10.88 -6.19
N THR A 234 16.54 11.09 -4.95
CA THR A 234 15.65 11.39 -3.82
C THR A 234 15.11 12.81 -3.98
N ILE A 235 13.79 12.96 -4.01
CA ILE A 235 13.18 14.28 -3.88
C ILE A 235 13.25 14.62 -2.40
N ASP A 236 13.91 15.73 -2.05
CA ASP A 236 13.93 16.22 -0.68
C ASP A 236 12.54 16.74 -0.29
N THR A 237 11.77 15.89 0.38
CA THR A 237 10.42 16.19 0.90
C THR A 237 10.44 16.70 2.34
N GLY A 238 11.61 17.06 2.88
CA GLY A 238 11.74 17.57 4.25
C GLY A 238 11.45 16.52 5.33
N ILE A 239 11.56 15.23 5.00
CA ILE A 239 11.40 14.13 5.95
C ILE A 239 12.38 14.28 7.12
N ASP A 240 13.60 14.74 6.85
CA ASP A 240 14.62 14.97 7.89
C ASP A 240 14.26 16.13 8.83
N GLU A 241 13.64 17.19 8.33
CA GLU A 241 13.10 18.28 9.15
C GLU A 241 11.95 17.78 10.04
N LEU A 242 11.12 16.86 9.54
CA LEU A 242 10.06 16.24 10.33
C LEU A 242 10.61 15.46 11.53
N TYR A 243 11.81 14.88 11.44
CA TYR A 243 12.51 14.20 12.54
C TYR A 243 13.17 15.17 13.53
N GLN A 244 13.66 16.32 13.09
CA GLN A 244 14.28 17.33 13.97
C GLN A 244 13.24 18.03 14.87
N ASP A 245 12.00 18.11 14.41
CA ASP A 245 10.87 18.71 15.12
C ASP A 245 10.11 17.73 16.06
N ILE A 246 10.66 16.57 16.41
CA ILE A 246 10.08 15.59 17.36
C ILE A 246 11.03 15.36 18.52
#